data_AF-A0A7V4PBJ8-F1
#
_entry.id   AF-A0A7V4PBJ8-F1
#
_cell.length_a   1.000
_cell.length_b   1.000
_cell.length_c   1.000
_cell.angle_alpha   90.00
_cell.angle_beta   90.00
_cell.angle_gamma   90.00
#
_symmetry.space_group_name_H-M   'P 1'
#
loop_
_entity.id
_entity.type
_entity.pdbx_description
1 polymer ?
#
loop_
_entity_poly.entity_id
_entity_poly.type
_entity_poly.pdbx_seq_one_letter_code
_entity_poly.pdbx_strand_id
1 'polypeptide(L)'
;MRPNAVSHAALLVLVALVALVGWGQPAAAELRAGAATSNTTPWIGDDIVGGHLPVPSTHIHDDLHARCLVLDDGQTKLALVTIDLVGIHRAVCDDAKRRIEKAVGIPPQNVLISATHTHSAASAQGKNRLELNETLDEYQTFVSRRIADGVHRAVYNLRPAEIAYGTAQAPEHLFNRRWYLKPGTMPENPFGQLDQVKMNPPAGSPNLLEPAGPTDPTVSFIAVREVGGRPIALYSAYSLHYVGGVGSGHISADYFGMYAEKLKELLGAERQDPPFVGMMANGTSGDVNNINFRQPRGRQQPYEQMRYVGHDLAEKVHAALAKLQYRRDVQLAARLREP
;
A
#
# COMPACT_ATOMS: atom_id res chain seq x y z
N MET A 1 29.75 46.45 86.89
CA MET A 1 29.25 46.82 85.55
C MET A 1 30.03 45.95 84.57
N ARG A 2 29.64 44.71 84.29
CA ARG A 2 28.63 44.20 83.33
C ARG A 2 28.77 44.72 81.88
N PRO A 3 28.62 43.82 80.89
CA PRO A 3 29.21 43.89 79.54
C PRO A 3 28.19 44.37 78.49
N ASN A 4 28.61 44.60 77.24
CA ASN A 4 27.79 44.66 76.02
C ASN A 4 28.74 44.85 74.81
N ALA A 5 28.56 44.31 73.61
CA ALA A 5 27.67 43.29 73.08
C ALA A 5 28.24 42.90 71.71
N VAL A 6 28.13 41.63 71.35
CA VAL A 6 28.40 41.11 70.00
C VAL A 6 27.35 41.66 69.04
N SER A 7 27.74 42.09 67.84
CA SER A 7 26.79 42.20 66.71
C SER A 7 27.33 41.42 65.52
N HIS A 8 26.52 40.44 65.11
CA HIS A 8 26.69 39.63 63.93
C HIS A 8 26.23 40.45 62.72
N ALA A 9 26.98 40.43 61.62
CA ALA A 9 26.41 40.59 60.29
C ALA A 9 27.38 40.00 59.26
N ALA A 10 27.20 38.72 59.00
CA ALA A 10 27.72 38.07 57.82
C ALA A 10 27.05 38.65 56.57
N LEU A 11 27.83 38.90 55.52
CA LEU A 11 27.31 38.82 54.15
C LEU A 11 28.42 38.38 53.20
N LEU A 12 28.71 37.08 53.24
CA LEU A 12 29.36 36.36 52.15
C LEU A 12 28.41 36.40 50.95
N VAL A 13 28.68 37.29 49.99
CA VAL A 13 28.03 37.27 48.68
C VAL A 13 28.64 36.11 47.89
N LEU A 14 28.07 34.92 48.07
CA LEU A 14 28.32 33.76 47.23
C LEU A 14 27.54 33.99 45.92
N VAL A 15 28.22 34.53 44.89
CA VAL A 15 27.67 34.57 43.54
C VAL A 15 27.59 33.12 43.03
N ALA A 16 26.42 32.51 43.18
CA ALA A 16 26.10 31.26 42.54
C ALA A 16 26.02 31.49 41.02
N LEU A 17 27.12 31.19 40.32
CA LEU A 17 27.13 30.94 38.89
C LEU A 17 26.31 29.66 38.64
N VAL A 18 24.99 29.80 38.62
CA VAL A 18 24.11 28.79 38.04
C VAL A 18 24.39 28.82 36.55
N ALA A 19 25.22 27.87 36.10
CA ALA A 19 25.33 27.55 34.69
C ALA A 19 23.92 27.22 34.20
N LEU A 20 23.33 28.14 33.45
CA LEU A 20 22.20 27.87 32.56
C LEU A 20 22.71 26.89 31.51
N VAL A 21 22.78 25.61 31.87
CA VAL A 21 22.76 24.53 30.89
C VAL A 21 21.37 24.65 30.29
N GLY A 22 21.27 25.41 29.19
CA GLY A 22 20.08 25.43 28.38
C GLY A 22 19.78 23.98 28.04
N TRP A 23 18.64 23.48 28.51
CA TRP A 23 18.06 22.25 28.01
C TRP A 23 17.66 22.57 26.57
N GLY A 24 18.62 22.51 25.66
CA GLY A 24 18.34 22.55 24.24
C GLY A 24 17.29 21.47 24.00
N GLN A 25 16.16 21.84 23.42
CA GLN A 25 15.22 20.82 22.97
C GLN A 25 16.01 19.83 22.12
N PRO A 26 15.88 18.52 22.35
CA PRO A 26 16.53 17.55 21.49
C PRO A 26 16.12 17.90 20.06
N ALA A 27 17.12 18.12 19.19
CA ALA A 27 16.85 18.37 17.79
C ALA A 27 15.95 17.23 17.29
N ALA A 28 14.83 17.57 16.63
CA ALA A 28 13.97 16.55 16.05
C ALA A 28 14.85 15.61 15.21
N ALA A 29 14.77 14.31 15.49
CA ALA A 29 15.64 13.36 14.80
C ALA A 29 15.32 13.41 13.30
N GLU A 30 16.35 13.32 12.47
CA GLU A 30 16.19 13.35 11.01
C GLU A 30 15.34 12.15 10.57
N LEU A 31 14.35 12.40 9.70
CA LEU A 31 13.52 11.34 9.13
C LEU A 31 14.42 10.30 8.45
N ARG A 32 14.18 9.02 8.77
CA ARG A 32 14.78 7.89 8.09
C ARG A 32 13.71 7.08 7.40
N ALA A 33 14.07 6.46 6.29
CA ALA A 33 13.21 5.53 5.60
C ALA A 33 14.00 4.38 5.03
N GLY A 34 13.34 3.23 4.93
CA GLY A 34 13.90 2.02 4.39
C GLY A 34 12.80 1.22 3.72
N ALA A 35 13.14 0.54 2.65
CA ALA A 35 12.18 -0.25 1.88
C ALA A 35 12.77 -1.59 1.48
N ALA A 36 11.90 -2.58 1.33
CA ALA A 36 12.26 -3.90 0.85
C ALA A 36 11.04 -4.61 0.26
N THR A 37 11.29 -5.59 -0.60
CA THR A 37 10.28 -6.54 -1.06
C THR A 37 10.54 -7.92 -0.47
N SER A 38 9.51 -8.76 -0.43
CA SER A 38 9.58 -10.12 0.08
C SER A 38 8.66 -10.97 -0.78
N ASN A 39 9.21 -11.97 -1.48
CA ASN A 39 8.43 -12.86 -2.35
C ASN A 39 7.37 -13.64 -1.53
N THR A 40 6.15 -13.67 -2.03
CA THR A 40 4.97 -14.35 -1.48
C THR A 40 4.30 -15.26 -2.52
N THR A 41 5.00 -15.65 -3.59
CA THR A 41 4.49 -16.51 -4.65
C THR A 41 4.07 -17.88 -4.07
N PRO A 42 2.86 -18.38 -4.37
CA PRO A 42 2.38 -19.68 -3.89
C PRO A 42 3.08 -20.84 -4.59
N TRP A 43 2.82 -22.07 -4.14
CA TRP A 43 3.26 -23.26 -4.86
C TRP A 43 2.47 -23.43 -6.15
N ILE A 44 3.13 -23.87 -7.23
CA ILE A 44 2.43 -24.26 -8.45
C ILE A 44 1.49 -25.43 -8.13
N GLY A 45 0.26 -25.33 -8.61
CA GLY A 45 -0.84 -26.24 -8.30
C GLY A 45 -1.83 -25.65 -7.30
N ASP A 46 -1.44 -24.65 -6.51
CA ASP A 46 -2.37 -23.94 -5.63
C ASP A 46 -3.45 -23.22 -6.44
N ASP A 47 -4.65 -23.16 -5.86
CA ASP A 47 -5.82 -22.56 -6.47
C ASP A 47 -5.74 -21.02 -6.55
N ILE A 48 -6.00 -20.48 -7.73
CA ILE A 48 -6.20 -19.06 -7.98
C ILE A 48 -7.65 -18.68 -7.61
N VAL A 49 -7.82 -17.65 -6.77
CA VAL A 49 -9.12 -17.35 -6.11
C VAL A 49 -9.75 -15.97 -6.42
N GLY A 50 -9.50 -15.41 -7.61
CA GLY A 50 -10.17 -14.18 -8.07
C GLY A 50 -11.42 -14.39 -8.92
N GLY A 51 -11.58 -15.57 -9.53
CA GLY A 51 -12.75 -15.91 -10.35
C GLY A 51 -13.96 -16.39 -9.56
N HIS A 52 -15.02 -16.77 -10.27
CA HIS A 52 -16.20 -17.41 -9.67
C HIS A 52 -15.89 -18.79 -9.09
N LEU A 53 -14.98 -19.52 -9.75
CA LEU A 53 -14.51 -20.83 -9.33
C LEU A 53 -12.98 -20.80 -9.22
N PRO A 54 -12.41 -21.47 -8.22
CA PRO A 54 -10.96 -21.66 -8.14
C PRO A 54 -10.42 -22.40 -9.36
N VAL A 55 -9.21 -22.04 -9.79
CA VAL A 55 -8.50 -22.71 -10.89
C VAL A 55 -7.07 -23.01 -10.43
N PRO A 56 -6.57 -24.25 -10.55
CA PRO A 56 -5.20 -24.57 -10.13
C PRO A 56 -4.19 -23.81 -10.99
N SER A 57 -3.17 -23.26 -10.33
CA SER A 57 -2.08 -22.57 -11.00
C SER A 57 -1.19 -23.55 -11.78
N THR A 58 -0.80 -23.15 -12.98
CA THR A 58 0.06 -23.92 -13.89
C THR A 58 1.28 -23.13 -14.35
N HIS A 59 1.32 -21.83 -14.07
CA HIS A 59 2.39 -20.93 -14.48
C HIS A 59 2.51 -19.73 -13.53
N ILE A 60 3.74 -19.30 -13.26
CA ILE A 60 4.02 -18.01 -12.61
C ILE A 60 4.47 -17.04 -13.70
N HIS A 61 3.64 -16.05 -14.03
CA HIS A 61 4.01 -15.01 -15.00
C HIS A 61 5.05 -14.06 -14.41
N ASP A 62 4.77 -13.61 -13.19
CA ASP A 62 5.59 -12.72 -12.39
C ASP A 62 5.38 -13.06 -10.91
N ASP A 63 6.42 -12.81 -10.12
CA ASP A 63 6.41 -13.13 -8.70
C ASP A 63 5.51 -12.18 -7.90
N LEU A 64 4.76 -12.77 -6.95
CA LEU A 64 3.96 -12.02 -5.99
C LEU A 64 4.86 -11.52 -4.85
N HIS A 65 4.62 -10.31 -4.37
CA HIS A 65 5.42 -9.73 -3.31
C HIS A 65 4.58 -9.06 -2.21
N ALA A 66 5.07 -9.17 -0.98
CA ALA A 66 4.89 -8.12 0.03
C ALA A 66 5.94 -7.03 -0.21
N ARG A 67 5.49 -5.79 -0.43
CA ARG A 67 6.33 -4.61 -0.58
C ARG A 67 6.18 -3.77 0.66
N CYS A 68 7.30 -3.37 1.28
CA CYS A 68 7.32 -2.76 2.60
C CYS A 68 8.08 -1.44 2.55
N LEU A 69 7.49 -0.41 3.14
CA LEU A 69 8.11 0.88 3.44
C LEU A 69 8.04 1.12 4.95
N VAL A 70 9.18 1.40 5.56
CA VAL A 70 9.28 1.83 6.96
C VAL A 70 9.74 3.28 7.01
N LEU A 71 9.04 4.09 7.81
CA LEU A 71 9.37 5.47 8.12
C LEU A 71 9.70 5.56 9.62
N ASP A 72 10.70 6.36 9.97
CA ASP A 72 11.22 6.48 11.33
C ASP A 72 11.64 7.93 11.60
N ASP A 73 10.97 8.62 12.53
CA ASP A 73 11.32 9.99 12.96
C ASP A 73 12.15 10.00 14.26
N GLY A 74 12.72 8.86 14.64
CA GLY A 74 13.49 8.66 15.87
C GLY A 74 12.65 8.44 17.13
N GLN A 75 11.34 8.73 17.09
CA GLN A 75 10.40 8.49 18.19
C GLN A 75 9.37 7.42 17.82
N THR A 76 8.86 7.46 16.60
CA THR A 76 7.81 6.62 16.06
C THR A 76 8.29 5.95 14.78
N LYS A 77 8.03 4.65 14.64
CA LYS A 77 8.17 3.93 13.37
C LYS A 77 6.82 3.56 12.81
N LEU A 78 6.60 3.78 11.52
CA LEU A 78 5.43 3.33 10.78
C LEU A 78 5.86 2.32 9.72
N ALA A 79 5.05 1.29 9.49
CA ALA A 79 5.24 0.34 8.40
C ALA A 79 4.01 0.32 7.49
N LEU A 80 4.24 0.57 6.20
CA LEU A 80 3.24 0.47 5.15
C LEU A 80 3.57 -0.75 4.28
N VAL A 81 2.59 -1.65 4.12
CA VAL A 81 2.75 -2.90 3.37
C VAL A 81 1.64 -3.03 2.33
N THR A 82 2.02 -3.30 1.09
CA THR A 82 1.12 -3.78 0.02
C THR A 82 1.50 -5.22 -0.32
N ILE A 83 0.51 -6.12 -0.44
CA ILE A 83 0.73 -7.52 -0.81
C ILE A 83 -0.08 -7.90 -2.04
N ASP A 84 0.55 -8.62 -2.97
CA ASP A 84 -0.07 -9.09 -4.21
C ASP A 84 -1.01 -10.28 -3.97
N LEU A 85 -2.21 -10.00 -3.47
CA LEU A 85 -3.26 -10.97 -3.20
C LEU A 85 -4.63 -10.37 -3.49
N VAL A 86 -5.65 -11.21 -3.72
CA VAL A 86 -7.05 -10.75 -3.83
C VAL A 86 -7.56 -10.16 -2.50
N GLY A 87 -7.05 -10.64 -1.38
CA GLY A 87 -7.39 -10.15 -0.05
C GLY A 87 -6.63 -10.95 0.99
N ILE A 88 -6.64 -10.46 2.22
CA ILE A 88 -5.89 -11.04 3.33
C ILE A 88 -6.79 -11.17 4.55
N HIS A 89 -6.78 -12.35 5.17
CA HIS A 89 -7.55 -12.57 6.37
C HIS A 89 -6.98 -11.81 7.57
N ARG A 90 -7.83 -11.39 8.50
CA ARG A 90 -7.43 -10.62 9.69
C ARG A 90 -6.37 -11.38 10.50
N ALA A 91 -6.54 -12.68 10.70
CA ALA A 91 -5.59 -13.50 11.45
C ALA A 91 -4.17 -13.49 10.86
N VAL A 92 -4.06 -13.42 9.52
CA VAL A 92 -2.76 -13.31 8.83
C VAL A 92 -2.11 -11.95 9.11
N CYS A 93 -2.90 -10.87 9.06
CA CYS A 93 -2.42 -9.53 9.42
C CYS A 93 -1.97 -9.45 10.89
N ASP A 94 -2.76 -9.99 11.81
CA ASP A 94 -2.45 -9.99 13.24
C ASP A 94 -1.18 -10.79 13.54
N ASP A 95 -1.03 -11.96 12.92
CA ASP A 95 0.19 -12.78 13.03
C ASP A 95 1.42 -12.03 12.50
N ALA A 96 1.30 -11.38 11.33
CA ALA A 96 2.38 -10.59 10.76
C ALA A 96 2.77 -9.41 11.68
N LYS A 97 1.79 -8.66 12.20
CA LYS A 97 2.01 -7.55 13.13
C LYS A 97 2.71 -7.99 14.41
N ARG A 98 2.30 -9.11 14.99
CA ARG A 98 2.94 -9.71 16.17
C ARG A 98 4.40 -10.10 15.90
N ARG A 99 4.69 -10.66 14.72
CA ARG A 99 6.07 -10.98 14.30
C ARG A 99 6.91 -9.73 14.11
N ILE A 100 6.36 -8.69 13.49
CA ILE A 100 7.01 -7.40 13.27
C ILE A 100 7.37 -6.75 14.62
N GLU A 101 6.41 -6.68 15.55
CA GLU A 101 6.65 -6.12 16.89
C GLU A 101 7.76 -6.88 17.61
N LYS A 102 7.69 -8.22 17.60
CA LYS A 102 8.72 -9.06 18.23
C LYS A 102 10.11 -8.88 17.61
N ALA A 103 10.20 -8.73 16.29
CA ALA A 103 11.48 -8.69 15.58
C ALA A 103 12.14 -7.31 15.58
N VAL A 104 11.34 -6.24 15.42
CA VAL A 104 11.85 -4.87 15.18
C VAL A 104 11.16 -3.79 16.00
N GLY A 105 10.27 -4.16 16.93
CA GLY A 105 9.69 -3.24 17.91
C GLY A 105 8.67 -2.24 17.35
N ILE A 106 8.16 -2.44 16.13
CA ILE A 106 7.09 -1.58 15.58
C ILE A 106 5.74 -2.05 16.13
N PRO A 107 5.00 -1.22 16.89
CA PRO A 107 3.73 -1.64 17.48
C PRO A 107 2.67 -1.99 16.42
N PRO A 108 1.74 -2.94 16.68
CA PRO A 108 0.71 -3.35 15.73
C PRO A 108 -0.16 -2.22 15.16
N GLN A 109 -0.43 -1.19 15.97
CA GLN A 109 -1.19 0.00 15.55
C GLN A 109 -0.44 0.90 14.56
N ASN A 110 0.87 0.73 14.42
CA ASN A 110 1.73 1.48 13.50
C ASN A 110 1.96 0.75 12.16
N VAL A 111 1.32 -0.41 11.96
CA VAL A 111 1.50 -1.25 10.78
C VAL A 111 0.21 -1.28 9.96
N LEU A 112 0.26 -0.76 8.73
CA LEU A 112 -0.79 -0.88 7.73
C LEU A 112 -0.44 -1.99 6.74
N ILE A 113 -1.31 -2.99 6.59
CA ILE A 113 -1.18 -4.06 5.62
C ILE A 113 -2.40 -4.00 4.70
N SER A 114 -2.15 -3.94 3.39
CA SER A 114 -3.19 -3.85 2.36
C SER A 114 -2.91 -4.83 1.23
N ALA A 115 -3.96 -5.43 0.67
CA ALA A 115 -3.84 -6.29 -0.50
C ALA A 115 -4.08 -5.47 -1.78
N THR A 116 -3.36 -5.79 -2.86
CA THR A 116 -3.54 -5.15 -4.17
C THR A 116 -4.81 -5.60 -4.87
N HIS A 117 -5.54 -6.59 -4.34
CA HIS A 117 -6.74 -7.12 -4.97
C HIS A 117 -6.50 -7.71 -6.38
N THR A 118 -5.30 -8.24 -6.66
CA THR A 118 -5.07 -9.06 -7.86
C THR A 118 -5.97 -10.30 -7.84
N HIS A 119 -6.63 -10.59 -8.97
CA HIS A 119 -7.49 -11.77 -9.12
C HIS A 119 -6.72 -13.02 -9.59
N SER A 120 -5.41 -12.91 -9.75
CA SER A 120 -4.52 -13.96 -10.28
C SER A 120 -3.52 -14.44 -9.22
N ALA A 121 -4.01 -14.68 -8.00
CA ALA A 121 -3.22 -15.12 -6.86
C ALA A 121 -3.94 -16.20 -6.03
N ALA A 122 -3.15 -16.91 -5.21
CA ALA A 122 -3.67 -17.87 -4.23
C ALA A 122 -4.41 -17.19 -3.06
N SER A 123 -5.13 -17.98 -2.27
CA SER A 123 -5.95 -17.46 -1.17
C SER A 123 -5.15 -17.30 0.11
N ALA A 124 -5.08 -16.08 0.64
CA ALA A 124 -4.72 -15.83 2.04
C ALA A 124 -5.96 -15.44 2.89
N GLN A 125 -7.17 -15.73 2.40
CA GLN A 125 -8.43 -15.36 3.06
C GLN A 125 -9.01 -16.47 3.94
N GLY A 126 -8.32 -17.61 4.05
CA GLY A 126 -8.79 -18.76 4.82
C GLY A 126 -9.95 -19.48 4.14
N LYS A 127 -10.47 -20.52 4.82
CA LYS A 127 -11.64 -21.29 4.35
C LYS A 127 -12.95 -20.55 4.62
N ASN A 128 -12.99 -19.81 5.73
CA ASN A 128 -14.15 -19.04 6.13
C ASN A 128 -13.73 -17.59 6.42
N ARG A 129 -13.97 -16.71 5.46
CA ARG A 129 -13.58 -15.29 5.52
C ARG A 129 -14.25 -14.52 6.67
N LEU A 130 -15.29 -15.09 7.27
CA LEU A 130 -16.05 -14.48 8.37
C LEU A 130 -15.56 -14.95 9.75
N GLU A 131 -14.70 -15.96 9.81
CA GLU A 131 -14.21 -16.53 11.07
C GLU A 131 -12.91 -15.86 11.52
N LEU A 132 -13.01 -14.96 12.49
CA LEU A 132 -11.88 -14.12 12.92
C LEU A 132 -10.74 -14.90 13.60
N ASN A 133 -11.04 -16.06 14.20
CA ASN A 133 -10.11 -16.84 15.02
C ASN A 133 -9.79 -18.20 14.37
N GLU A 134 -9.24 -18.17 13.15
CA GLU A 134 -8.80 -19.39 12.46
C GLU A 134 -7.32 -19.70 12.72
N THR A 135 -6.99 -20.99 12.77
CA THR A 135 -5.60 -21.43 12.66
C THR A 135 -5.13 -21.18 11.23
N LEU A 136 -4.01 -20.47 11.08
CA LEU A 136 -3.45 -20.20 9.76
C LEU A 136 -3.07 -21.49 9.04
N ASP A 137 -3.47 -21.61 7.78
CA ASP A 137 -2.95 -22.65 6.91
C ASP A 137 -1.48 -22.41 6.51
N GLU A 138 -0.93 -23.30 5.69
CA GLU A 138 0.47 -23.26 5.28
C GLU A 138 0.80 -21.97 4.51
N TYR A 139 -0.02 -21.60 3.53
CA TYR A 139 0.20 -20.42 2.71
C TYR A 139 -0.04 -19.13 3.50
N GLN A 140 -1.06 -19.10 4.35
CA GLN A 140 -1.31 -18.00 5.29
C GLN A 140 -0.13 -17.78 6.25
N THR A 141 0.44 -18.86 6.80
CA THR A 141 1.62 -18.80 7.68
C THR A 141 2.86 -18.34 6.91
N PHE A 142 3.02 -18.80 5.67
CA PHE A 142 4.08 -18.33 4.79
C PHE A 142 3.94 -16.83 4.52
N VAL A 143 2.76 -16.37 4.09
CA VAL A 143 2.45 -14.96 3.81
C VAL A 143 2.72 -14.08 5.03
N SER A 144 2.22 -14.45 6.22
CA SER A 144 2.42 -13.64 7.43
C SER A 144 3.90 -13.49 7.78
N ARG A 145 4.69 -14.56 7.61
CA ARG A 145 6.13 -14.54 7.80
C ARG A 145 6.83 -13.66 6.77
N ARG A 146 6.45 -13.76 5.49
CA ARG A 146 7.07 -12.97 4.42
C ARG A 146 6.76 -11.49 4.53
N ILE A 147 5.58 -11.10 5.02
CA ILE A 147 5.28 -9.70 5.38
C ILE A 147 6.24 -9.22 6.48
N ALA A 148 6.40 -10.00 7.55
CA ALA A 148 7.29 -9.64 8.65
C ALA A 148 8.75 -9.55 8.19
N ASP A 149 9.23 -10.50 7.37
CA ASP A 149 10.58 -10.47 6.79
C ASP A 149 10.80 -9.22 5.92
N GLY A 150 9.80 -8.80 5.14
CA GLY A 150 9.89 -7.60 4.31
C GLY A 150 10.01 -6.33 5.16
N VAL A 151 9.22 -6.21 6.22
CA VAL A 151 9.32 -5.09 7.17
C VAL A 151 10.65 -5.12 7.93
N HIS A 152 11.10 -6.31 8.33
CA HIS A 152 12.39 -6.49 9.00
C HIS A 152 13.53 -6.01 8.10
N ARG A 153 13.56 -6.41 6.83
CA ARG A 153 14.55 -5.92 5.86
C ARG A 153 14.44 -4.42 5.62
N ALA A 154 13.23 -3.86 5.54
CA ALA A 154 13.03 -2.43 5.41
C ALA A 154 13.63 -1.64 6.59
N VAL A 155 13.50 -2.15 7.83
CA VAL A 155 14.16 -1.55 9.02
C VAL A 155 15.69 -1.55 8.87
N TYR A 156 16.28 -2.63 8.37
CA TYR A 156 17.74 -2.73 8.19
C TYR A 156 18.25 -1.89 7.00
N ASN A 157 17.35 -1.43 6.14
CA ASN A 157 17.64 -0.50 5.05
C ASN A 157 17.37 0.97 5.43
N LEU A 158 17.07 1.29 6.70
CA LEU A 158 16.80 2.65 7.15
C LEU A 158 18.00 3.57 6.92
N ARG A 159 17.77 4.64 6.16
CA ARG A 159 18.75 5.67 5.80
C ARG A 159 18.10 7.06 5.84
N PRO A 160 18.88 8.15 6.00
CA PRO A 160 18.34 9.52 6.02
C PRO A 160 17.45 9.78 4.81
N ALA A 161 16.29 10.37 5.02
CA ALA A 161 15.24 10.45 4.03
C ALA A 161 14.50 11.79 4.00
N GLU A 162 14.03 12.14 2.81
CA GLU A 162 13.05 13.18 2.57
C GLU A 162 11.76 12.55 2.04
N ILE A 163 10.63 13.10 2.45
CA ILE A 163 9.29 12.65 2.06
C ILE A 163 8.52 13.77 1.38
N ALA A 164 7.75 13.43 0.37
CA ALA A 164 6.79 14.32 -0.29
C ALA A 164 5.48 13.57 -0.57
N TYR A 165 4.40 14.32 -0.74
CA TYR A 165 3.14 13.80 -1.23
C TYR A 165 2.79 14.46 -2.55
N GLY A 166 2.13 13.72 -3.43
CA GLY A 166 1.71 14.21 -4.73
C GLY A 166 0.47 13.51 -5.25
N THR A 167 -0.04 14.03 -6.36
CA THR A 167 -1.14 13.42 -7.10
C THR A 167 -0.85 13.44 -8.60
N ALA A 168 -1.43 12.49 -9.32
CA ALA A 168 -1.52 12.46 -10.76
C ALA A 168 -2.96 12.11 -11.17
N GLN A 169 -3.36 12.46 -12.39
CA GLN A 169 -4.70 12.19 -12.91
C GLN A 169 -4.63 11.11 -13.98
N ALA A 170 -5.50 10.10 -13.89
CA ALA A 170 -5.58 9.01 -14.85
C ALA A 170 -7.05 8.58 -15.15
N PRO A 171 -7.94 9.49 -15.58
CA PRO A 171 -9.35 9.16 -15.79
C PRO A 171 -9.62 8.08 -16.86
N GLU A 172 -8.70 7.84 -17.79
CA GLU A 172 -8.92 6.95 -18.93
C GLU A 172 -9.02 5.45 -18.59
N HIS A 173 -8.59 5.05 -17.39
CA HIS A 173 -8.56 3.64 -16.99
C HIS A 173 -9.73 3.22 -16.11
N LEU A 174 -10.62 4.14 -15.76
CA LEU A 174 -11.67 3.93 -14.76
C LEU A 174 -13.05 3.98 -15.39
N PHE A 175 -13.79 2.90 -15.21
CA PHE A 175 -15.19 2.81 -15.64
C PHE A 175 -16.02 2.24 -14.51
N ASN A 176 -17.06 2.96 -14.09
CA ASN A 176 -18.01 2.41 -13.13
C ASN A 176 -18.72 1.21 -13.78
N ARG A 177 -18.69 0.08 -13.07
CA ARG A 177 -19.16 -1.22 -13.54
C ARG A 177 -20.62 -1.50 -13.19
N ARG A 178 -21.30 -0.56 -12.53
CA ARG A 178 -22.72 -0.62 -12.20
C ARG A 178 -23.46 0.37 -13.11
N TRP A 179 -24.54 -0.08 -13.74
CA TRP A 179 -25.25 0.70 -14.76
C TRP A 179 -26.75 0.71 -14.52
N TYR A 180 -27.35 1.88 -14.70
CA TYR A 180 -28.76 1.98 -15.02
C TYR A 180 -28.97 1.50 -16.46
N LEU A 181 -30.02 0.70 -16.66
CA LEU A 181 -30.41 0.21 -17.98
C LEU A 181 -31.70 0.91 -18.43
N LYS A 182 -31.97 0.85 -19.74
CA LYS A 182 -33.23 1.35 -20.29
C LYS A 182 -34.44 0.67 -19.62
N PRO A 183 -35.56 1.39 -19.41
CA PRO A 183 -36.76 0.80 -18.81
C PRO A 183 -37.19 -0.50 -19.48
N GLY A 184 -37.56 -1.50 -18.68
CA GLY A 184 -38.00 -2.82 -19.18
C GLY A 184 -36.89 -3.76 -19.66
N THR A 185 -35.61 -3.38 -19.54
CA THR A 185 -34.47 -4.21 -20.01
C THR A 185 -33.64 -4.83 -18.89
N MET A 186 -33.99 -4.57 -17.63
CA MET A 186 -33.32 -5.18 -16.48
C MET A 186 -33.65 -6.68 -16.42
N PRO A 187 -32.66 -7.58 -16.44
CA PRO A 187 -32.91 -8.99 -16.19
C PRO A 187 -33.22 -9.24 -14.71
N GLU A 188 -33.95 -10.32 -14.43
CA GLU A 188 -34.11 -10.81 -13.06
C GLU A 188 -32.75 -11.19 -12.47
N ASN A 189 -32.56 -10.86 -11.19
CA ASN A 189 -31.43 -11.29 -10.40
C ASN A 189 -31.63 -12.75 -9.94
N PRO A 190 -30.62 -13.41 -9.33
CA PRO A 190 -30.72 -14.80 -8.89
C PRO A 190 -31.84 -15.09 -7.87
N PHE A 191 -32.49 -14.06 -7.32
CA PHE A 191 -33.61 -14.17 -6.39
C PHE A 191 -34.97 -13.89 -7.05
N GLY A 192 -35.03 -13.76 -8.38
CA GLY A 192 -36.27 -13.49 -9.13
C GLY A 192 -36.77 -12.05 -8.97
N GLN A 193 -35.90 -11.10 -8.62
CA GLN A 193 -36.23 -9.69 -8.43
C GLN A 193 -35.52 -8.82 -9.48
N LEU A 194 -36.04 -7.61 -9.72
CA LEU A 194 -35.38 -6.63 -10.57
C LEU A 194 -34.51 -5.70 -9.72
N ASP A 195 -33.21 -5.68 -10.00
CA ASP A 195 -32.29 -4.72 -9.38
C ASP A 195 -32.50 -3.32 -9.98
N GLN A 196 -32.11 -2.28 -9.24
CA GLN A 196 -32.09 -0.90 -9.77
C GLN A 196 -30.94 -0.67 -10.76
N VAL A 197 -29.81 -1.35 -10.53
CA VAL A 197 -28.59 -1.21 -11.32
C VAL A 197 -27.98 -2.57 -11.60
N LYS A 198 -27.49 -2.78 -12.82
CA LYS A 198 -26.81 -4.01 -13.20
C LYS A 198 -25.31 -3.87 -13.02
N MET A 199 -24.70 -4.77 -12.26
CA MET A 199 -23.25 -4.93 -12.22
C MET A 199 -22.77 -5.71 -13.46
N ASN A 200 -21.71 -5.23 -14.10
CA ASN A 200 -21.08 -5.78 -15.31
C ASN A 200 -22.09 -6.14 -16.41
N PRO A 201 -22.87 -5.17 -16.94
CA PRO A 201 -23.70 -5.42 -18.11
C PRO A 201 -22.85 -5.78 -19.35
N PRO A 202 -23.41 -6.40 -20.40
CA PRO A 202 -22.67 -6.63 -21.64
C PRO A 202 -22.12 -5.30 -22.20
N ALA A 203 -20.81 -5.22 -22.38
CA ALA A 203 -20.18 -4.04 -22.96
C ALA A 203 -20.65 -3.84 -24.41
N GLY A 204 -20.89 -2.58 -24.80
CA GLY A 204 -21.50 -2.22 -26.09
C GLY A 204 -23.01 -2.45 -26.18
N SER A 205 -23.68 -2.86 -25.09
CA SER A 205 -25.12 -3.11 -25.12
C SER A 205 -25.91 -1.82 -25.46
N PRO A 206 -26.93 -1.91 -26.34
CA PRO A 206 -27.79 -0.77 -26.65
C PRO A 206 -28.72 -0.40 -25.48
N ASN A 207 -28.75 -1.21 -24.42
CA ASN A 207 -29.61 -1.01 -23.25
C ASN A 207 -28.95 -0.19 -22.14
N LEU A 208 -27.66 0.16 -22.28
CA LEU A 208 -26.97 1.01 -21.31
C LEU A 208 -27.55 2.42 -21.32
N LEU A 209 -27.85 2.96 -20.14
CA LEU A 209 -28.28 4.35 -19.97
C LEU A 209 -27.09 5.18 -19.45
N GLU A 210 -26.75 5.00 -18.17
CA GLU A 210 -25.65 5.70 -17.52
C GLU A 210 -25.05 4.88 -16.38
N PRO A 211 -23.78 5.12 -16.02
CA PRO A 211 -23.16 4.50 -14.86
C PRO A 211 -23.83 4.98 -13.56
N ALA A 212 -23.85 4.10 -12.56
CA ALA A 212 -24.55 4.33 -11.29
C ALA A 212 -23.78 5.20 -10.28
N GLY A 213 -22.57 5.63 -10.63
CA GLY A 213 -21.71 6.42 -9.74
C GLY A 213 -20.48 6.98 -10.45
N PRO A 214 -19.78 7.92 -9.79
CA PRO A 214 -18.55 8.49 -10.31
C PRO A 214 -17.40 7.49 -10.26
N THR A 215 -16.26 7.91 -10.80
CA THR A 215 -14.95 7.28 -10.61
C THR A 215 -14.02 8.28 -9.93
N ASP A 216 -13.02 7.81 -9.20
CA ASP A 216 -11.95 8.66 -8.65
C ASP A 216 -10.68 8.54 -9.50
N PRO A 217 -10.40 9.51 -10.39
CA PRO A 217 -9.27 9.48 -11.33
C PRO A 217 -7.90 9.76 -10.68
N THR A 218 -7.87 10.04 -9.37
CA THR A 218 -6.66 10.52 -8.72
C THR A 218 -5.77 9.35 -8.30
N VAL A 219 -4.55 9.31 -8.84
CA VAL A 219 -3.46 8.54 -8.24
C VAL A 219 -2.86 9.40 -7.14
N SER A 220 -3.04 9.02 -5.89
CA SER A 220 -2.44 9.70 -4.74
C SER A 220 -1.19 8.95 -4.32
N PHE A 221 -0.10 9.65 -4.02
CA PHE A 221 1.15 8.98 -3.68
C PHE A 221 2.03 9.72 -2.68
N ILE A 222 2.85 8.94 -1.99
CA ILE A 222 3.95 9.39 -1.14
C ILE A 222 5.25 8.98 -1.83
N ALA A 223 6.14 9.94 -2.07
CA ALA A 223 7.47 9.72 -2.61
C ALA A 223 8.51 9.88 -1.50
N VAL A 224 9.40 8.90 -1.38
CA VAL A 224 10.45 8.87 -0.36
C VAL A 224 11.80 8.68 -1.05
N ARG A 225 12.74 9.55 -0.73
CA ARG A 225 14.11 9.53 -1.29
C ARG A 225 15.12 9.83 -0.21
N GLU A 226 16.38 9.50 -0.45
CA GLU A 226 17.49 9.96 0.38
C GLU A 226 17.74 11.45 0.18
N VAL A 227 18.40 12.05 1.16
CA VAL A 227 19.04 13.37 0.98
C VAL A 227 19.98 13.28 -0.23
N GLY A 228 19.82 14.17 -1.20
CA GLY A 228 20.56 14.14 -2.47
C GLY A 228 19.84 13.44 -3.62
N GLY A 229 18.63 12.90 -3.40
CA GLY A 229 17.70 12.56 -4.48
C GLY A 229 17.57 11.08 -4.82
N ARG A 230 18.39 10.19 -4.25
CA ARG A 230 18.34 8.75 -4.55
C ARG A 230 17.02 8.13 -4.06
N PRO A 231 16.21 7.49 -4.92
CA PRO A 231 14.87 7.05 -4.55
C PRO A 231 14.90 5.87 -3.56
N ILE A 232 14.01 5.89 -2.56
CA ILE A 232 13.83 4.81 -1.58
C ILE A 232 12.57 4.02 -1.90
N ALA A 233 11.44 4.70 -1.96
CA ALA A 233 10.16 4.08 -2.23
C ALA A 233 9.16 5.07 -2.81
N LEU A 234 8.14 4.53 -3.46
CA LEU A 234 6.96 5.29 -3.86
C LEU A 234 5.72 4.47 -3.50
N TYR A 235 4.92 4.99 -2.56
CA TYR A 235 3.66 4.39 -2.14
C TYR A 235 2.49 5.10 -2.80
N SER A 236 1.84 4.45 -3.76
CA SER A 236 0.66 4.97 -4.47
C SER A 236 -0.61 4.28 -4.06
N ALA A 237 -1.73 4.97 -4.23
CA ALA A 237 -3.07 4.41 -4.17
C ALA A 237 -3.88 4.88 -5.39
N TYR A 238 -4.59 3.95 -6.02
CA TYR A 238 -5.40 4.22 -7.21
C TYR A 238 -6.70 3.41 -7.20
N SER A 239 -7.81 4.05 -7.60
CA SER A 239 -9.17 3.51 -7.46
C SER A 239 -9.59 2.56 -8.60
N LEU A 240 -8.67 1.69 -9.05
CA LEU A 240 -8.90 0.66 -10.06
C LEU A 240 -8.72 -0.75 -9.49
N HIS A 241 -9.73 -1.60 -9.68
CA HIS A 241 -9.88 -2.90 -9.02
C HIS A 241 -8.74 -3.90 -9.36
N TYR A 242 -8.70 -4.37 -10.59
CA TYR A 242 -7.59 -5.07 -11.24
C TYR A 242 -7.84 -4.93 -12.75
N VAL A 243 -6.85 -5.25 -13.59
CA VAL A 243 -6.99 -5.17 -15.05
C VAL A 243 -7.16 -6.56 -15.66
N GLY A 244 -6.38 -7.54 -15.19
CA GLY A 244 -6.46 -8.92 -15.64
C GLY A 244 -5.91 -9.14 -17.04
N GLY A 245 -6.57 -10.01 -17.80
CA GLY A 245 -6.07 -10.46 -19.11
C GLY A 245 -4.88 -11.43 -18.98
N VAL A 246 -4.85 -12.23 -17.91
CA VAL A 246 -3.85 -13.28 -17.71
C VAL A 246 -4.20 -14.55 -18.48
N GLY A 247 -3.21 -15.41 -18.73
CA GLY A 247 -3.46 -16.76 -19.23
C GLY A 247 -4.18 -17.63 -18.19
N SER A 248 -4.83 -18.70 -18.66
CA SER A 248 -5.52 -19.64 -17.76
C SER A 248 -4.52 -20.33 -16.83
N GLY A 249 -4.78 -20.32 -15.52
CA GLY A 249 -3.88 -20.91 -14.52
C GLY A 249 -2.62 -20.09 -14.24
N HIS A 250 -2.54 -18.84 -14.70
CA HIS A 250 -1.35 -18.01 -14.50
C HIS A 250 -1.46 -17.16 -13.23
N ILE A 251 -0.43 -17.22 -12.39
CA ILE A 251 -0.23 -16.30 -11.26
C ILE A 251 0.40 -15.00 -11.74
N SER A 252 -0.10 -13.86 -11.27
CA SER A 252 0.42 -12.52 -11.59
C SER A 252 0.01 -11.47 -10.54
N ALA A 253 0.91 -10.52 -10.30
CA ALA A 253 0.67 -9.32 -9.51
C ALA A 253 -0.17 -8.25 -10.25
N ASP A 254 -0.66 -8.56 -11.46
CA ASP A 254 -1.48 -7.68 -12.30
C ASP A 254 -0.77 -6.34 -12.62
N TYR A 255 -1.52 -5.29 -12.97
CA TYR A 255 -0.96 -3.98 -13.28
C TYR A 255 -0.18 -3.36 -12.12
N PHE A 256 -0.41 -3.81 -10.87
CA PHE A 256 0.28 -3.34 -9.67
C PHE A 256 1.77 -3.68 -9.70
N GLY A 257 2.11 -4.92 -10.06
CA GLY A 257 3.50 -5.35 -10.23
C GLY A 257 4.18 -4.63 -11.40
N MET A 258 3.48 -4.50 -12.52
CA MET A 258 4.00 -3.81 -13.71
C MET A 258 4.24 -2.32 -13.47
N TYR A 259 3.37 -1.67 -12.71
CA TYR A 259 3.56 -0.31 -12.24
C TYR A 259 4.83 -0.17 -11.39
N ALA A 260 5.04 -1.09 -10.44
CA ALA A 260 6.19 -1.05 -9.55
C ALA A 260 7.51 -1.22 -10.30
N GLU A 261 7.57 -2.15 -11.26
CA GLU A 261 8.77 -2.36 -12.08
C GLU A 261 9.00 -1.22 -13.06
N LYS A 262 7.95 -0.68 -13.69
CA LYS A 262 8.11 0.46 -14.60
C LYS A 262 8.60 1.71 -13.88
N LEU A 263 8.13 1.98 -12.65
CA LEU A 263 8.68 3.07 -11.84
C LEU A 263 10.17 2.87 -11.53
N LYS A 264 10.58 1.64 -11.22
CA LYS A 264 11.99 1.32 -10.96
C LYS A 264 12.86 1.60 -12.19
N GLU A 265 12.39 1.24 -13.38
CA GLU A 265 13.03 1.57 -14.66
C GLU A 265 13.12 3.09 -14.88
N LEU A 266 11.99 3.80 -14.79
CA LEU A 266 11.93 5.26 -15.03
C LEU A 266 12.85 6.07 -14.10
N LEU A 267 13.04 5.58 -12.87
CA LEU A 267 13.92 6.18 -11.88
C LEU A 267 15.38 5.73 -11.98
N GLY A 268 15.72 4.84 -12.93
CA GLY A 268 17.06 4.28 -13.09
C GLY A 268 17.53 3.46 -11.87
N ALA A 269 16.61 2.85 -11.13
CA ALA A 269 16.88 2.23 -9.84
C ALA A 269 16.96 0.69 -9.89
N GLU A 270 17.04 0.09 -11.09
CA GLU A 270 17.01 -1.37 -11.32
C GLU A 270 18.13 -2.13 -10.61
N ARG A 271 19.31 -1.50 -10.51
CA ARG A 271 20.52 -2.08 -9.90
C ARG A 271 20.93 -1.39 -8.59
N GLN A 272 20.00 -0.64 -7.99
CA GLN A 272 20.27 0.11 -6.77
C GLN A 272 20.35 -0.83 -5.55
N ASP A 273 21.32 -0.59 -4.65
CA ASP A 273 21.40 -1.22 -3.34
C ASP A 273 21.60 -0.17 -2.23
N PRO A 274 20.78 -0.15 -1.16
CA PRO A 274 19.49 -0.83 -0.98
C PRO A 274 18.46 -0.56 -2.10
N PRO A 275 17.57 -1.52 -2.40
CA PRO A 275 16.68 -1.45 -3.56
C PRO A 275 15.62 -0.36 -3.42
N PHE A 276 15.22 0.22 -4.57
CA PHE A 276 14.00 1.00 -4.67
C PHE A 276 12.76 0.09 -4.67
N VAL A 277 11.67 0.54 -4.04
CA VAL A 277 10.40 -0.18 -4.01
C VAL A 277 9.24 0.71 -4.46
N GLY A 278 8.67 0.42 -5.63
CA GLY A 278 7.39 0.97 -6.07
C GLY A 278 6.23 0.15 -5.49
N MET A 279 5.18 0.81 -5.02
CA MET A 279 4.02 0.17 -4.38
C MET A 279 2.73 0.77 -4.93
N MET A 280 1.74 -0.07 -5.19
CA MET A 280 0.40 0.35 -5.60
C MET A 280 -0.63 -0.34 -4.70
N ALA A 281 -1.28 0.44 -3.85
CA ALA A 281 -2.44 0.06 -3.06
C ALA A 281 -3.74 0.33 -3.83
N ASN A 282 -4.82 -0.32 -3.42
CA ASN A 282 -6.15 0.05 -3.89
C ASN A 282 -6.65 1.34 -3.22
N GLY A 283 -7.25 2.19 -4.04
CA GLY A 283 -8.17 3.24 -3.61
C GLY A 283 -9.60 2.72 -3.47
N THR A 284 -10.58 3.55 -3.78
CA THR A 284 -12.02 3.22 -3.70
C THR A 284 -12.49 2.49 -4.96
N SER A 285 -12.06 1.24 -5.15
CA SER A 285 -12.21 0.49 -6.40
C SER A 285 -13.37 -0.52 -6.44
N GLY A 286 -14.30 -0.48 -5.48
CA GLY A 286 -15.33 -1.52 -5.30
C GLY A 286 -16.32 -1.66 -6.46
N ASP A 287 -16.60 -0.58 -7.18
CA ASP A 287 -17.52 -0.54 -8.32
C ASP A 287 -16.87 0.01 -9.59
N VAL A 288 -15.54 -0.03 -9.69
CA VAL A 288 -14.77 0.48 -10.83
C VAL A 288 -13.95 -0.64 -11.47
N ASN A 289 -13.86 -0.71 -12.79
CA ASN A 289 -12.98 -1.62 -13.51
C ASN A 289 -12.37 -0.97 -14.76
N ASN A 290 -11.55 -1.72 -15.52
CA ASN A 290 -10.89 -1.25 -16.74
C ASN A 290 -11.67 -1.57 -18.04
N ILE A 291 -12.99 -1.80 -17.93
CA ILE A 291 -13.86 -2.12 -19.06
C ILE A 291 -14.68 -0.90 -19.42
N ASN A 292 -14.40 -0.31 -20.59
CA ASN A 292 -15.27 0.72 -21.13
C ASN A 292 -16.56 0.07 -21.69
N PHE A 293 -17.66 0.18 -20.95
CA PHE A 293 -18.93 -0.42 -21.34
C PHE A 293 -19.60 0.26 -22.52
N ARG A 294 -19.31 1.54 -22.80
CA ARG A 294 -19.88 2.25 -23.98
C ARG A 294 -19.09 1.95 -25.25
N GLN A 295 -17.77 1.91 -25.12
CA GLN A 295 -16.84 1.71 -26.23
C GLN A 295 -15.92 0.54 -25.87
N PRO A 296 -16.42 -0.71 -25.96
CA PRO A 296 -15.62 -1.87 -25.62
C PRO A 296 -14.35 -1.91 -26.45
N ARG A 297 -13.24 -2.20 -25.77
CA ARG A 297 -11.96 -2.45 -26.42
C ARG A 297 -12.00 -3.77 -27.18
N GLY A 298 -11.23 -3.86 -28.26
CA GLY A 298 -11.01 -5.11 -28.99
C GLY A 298 -10.26 -6.16 -28.17
N ARG A 299 -10.17 -7.38 -28.70
CA ARG A 299 -9.40 -8.47 -28.07
C ARG A 299 -7.91 -8.11 -28.02
N GLN A 300 -7.27 -8.38 -26.90
CA GLN A 300 -5.85 -8.18 -26.68
C GLN A 300 -5.13 -9.49 -26.38
N GLN A 301 -3.81 -9.48 -26.52
CA GLN A 301 -2.97 -10.58 -26.08
C GLN A 301 -2.92 -10.64 -24.54
N PRO A 302 -2.60 -11.81 -23.97
CA PRO A 302 -2.36 -11.90 -22.54
C PRO A 302 -1.39 -10.81 -22.07
N TYR A 303 -1.72 -10.21 -20.92
CA TYR A 303 -0.91 -9.21 -20.21
C TYR A 303 -0.81 -7.85 -20.88
N GLU A 304 -1.29 -7.68 -22.11
CA GLU A 304 -1.17 -6.45 -22.88
C GLU A 304 -1.80 -5.26 -22.16
N GLN A 305 -3.04 -5.40 -21.71
CA GLN A 305 -3.76 -4.30 -21.07
C GLN A 305 -3.15 -3.89 -19.73
N MET A 306 -2.87 -4.85 -18.86
CA MET A 306 -2.33 -4.52 -17.53
C MET A 306 -0.95 -3.88 -17.62
N ARG A 307 -0.16 -4.22 -18.65
CA ARG A 307 1.11 -3.54 -18.93
C ARG A 307 0.89 -2.12 -19.37
N TYR A 308 -0.01 -1.90 -20.32
CA TYR A 308 -0.37 -0.56 -20.77
C TYR A 308 -0.83 0.32 -19.60
N VAL A 309 -1.77 -0.17 -18.78
CA VAL A 309 -2.31 0.56 -17.61
C VAL A 309 -1.20 0.80 -16.58
N GLY A 310 -0.45 -0.23 -16.19
CA GLY A 310 0.60 -0.11 -15.19
C GLY A 310 1.71 0.86 -15.62
N HIS A 311 2.10 0.83 -16.90
CA HIS A 311 3.12 1.72 -17.44
C HIS A 311 2.65 3.17 -17.51
N ASP A 312 1.46 3.42 -18.05
CA ASP A 312 0.91 4.77 -18.15
C ASP A 312 0.73 5.42 -16.77
N LEU A 313 0.27 4.67 -15.76
CA LEU A 313 0.21 5.16 -14.38
C LEU A 313 1.61 5.48 -13.83
N ALA A 314 2.61 4.64 -14.09
CA ALA A 314 3.99 4.87 -13.64
C ALA A 314 4.58 6.11 -14.30
N GLU A 315 4.36 6.32 -15.59
CA GLU A 315 4.84 7.50 -16.33
C GLU A 315 4.22 8.80 -15.81
N LYS A 316 2.91 8.79 -15.52
CA LYS A 316 2.20 9.95 -14.94
C LYS A 316 2.69 10.29 -13.53
N VAL A 317 2.86 9.28 -12.69
CA VAL A 317 3.41 9.47 -11.34
C VAL A 317 4.85 9.98 -11.41
N HIS A 318 5.68 9.38 -12.26
CA HIS A 318 7.06 9.81 -12.47
C HIS A 318 7.14 11.28 -12.93
N ALA A 319 6.31 11.69 -13.89
CA ALA A 319 6.24 13.08 -14.34
C ALA A 319 5.82 14.06 -13.23
N ALA A 320 4.95 13.62 -12.30
CA ALA A 320 4.53 14.43 -11.17
C ALA A 320 5.63 14.64 -10.11
N LEU A 321 6.66 13.76 -10.07
CA LEU A 321 7.76 13.86 -9.09
C LEU A 321 8.54 15.19 -9.19
N ALA A 322 8.67 15.75 -10.40
CA ALA A 322 9.41 16.99 -10.63
C ALA A 322 8.78 18.22 -9.94
N LYS A 323 7.51 18.13 -9.52
CA LYS A 323 6.75 19.23 -8.91
C LYS A 323 6.69 19.14 -7.38
N LEU A 324 7.27 18.10 -6.79
CA LEU A 324 7.13 17.82 -5.37
C LEU A 324 8.04 18.70 -4.52
N GLN A 325 7.53 19.03 -3.34
CA GLN A 325 8.31 19.65 -2.28
C GLN A 325 8.63 18.60 -1.21
N TYR A 326 9.90 18.28 -1.09
CA TYR A 326 10.40 17.28 -0.15
C TYR A 326 10.71 17.91 1.21
N ARG A 327 10.35 17.20 2.28
CA ARG A 327 10.59 17.59 3.68
C ARG A 327 11.33 16.49 4.43
N ARG A 328 12.07 16.90 5.47
CA ARG A 328 12.84 16.01 6.36
C ARG A 328 12.39 16.10 7.82
N ASP A 329 11.71 17.18 8.15
CA ASP A 329 11.15 17.53 9.46
C ASP A 329 9.67 17.14 9.51
N VAL A 330 9.41 15.83 9.55
CA VAL A 330 8.05 15.30 9.69
C VAL A 330 7.92 14.56 11.01
N GLN A 331 6.75 14.68 11.63
CA GLN A 331 6.40 13.90 12.82
C GLN A 331 5.49 12.75 12.40
N LEU A 332 5.76 11.57 12.92
CA LEU A 332 4.99 10.36 12.69
C LEU A 332 4.12 10.06 13.91
N ALA A 333 2.87 9.74 13.66
CA ALA A 333 1.92 9.28 14.66
C ALA A 333 1.01 8.22 14.06
N ALA A 334 0.52 7.31 14.89
CA ALA A 334 -0.45 6.31 14.49
C ALA A 334 -1.48 6.10 15.59
N ARG A 335 -2.70 5.78 15.16
CA ARG A 335 -3.80 5.40 16.03
C ARG A 335 -4.62 4.34 15.32
N LEU A 336 -4.82 3.21 15.99
CA LEU A 336 -5.74 2.17 15.56
C LEU A 336 -6.93 2.14 16.51
N ARG A 337 -8.13 2.07 15.96
CA ARG A 337 -9.35 1.75 16.69
C ARG A 337 -10.13 0.77 15.84
N GLU A 338 -10.30 -0.45 16.34
CA GLU A 338 -11.25 -1.38 15.75
C GLU A 338 -12.65 -1.12 16.35
N PRO A 339 -13.73 -1.30 15.56
CA PRO A 339 -15.11 -1.13 16.02
C PRO A 339 -15.50 -2.08 17.14
#